data_AF-A0A413UEI9-F1
#
_entry.id   AF-A0A413UEI9-F1
#
_cell.length_a   1.000
_cell.length_b   1.000
_cell.length_c   1.000
_cell.angle_alpha   90.00
_cell.angle_beta   90.00
_cell.angle_gamma   90.00
#
_symmetry.space_group_name_H-M   'P 1'
#
loop_
_entity.id
_entity.type
_entity.pdbx_description
1 polymer ?
#
loop_
_entity_poly.entity_id
_entity_poly.type
_entity_poly.pdbx_seq_one_letter_code
_entity_poly.pdbx_strand_id
1 'polypeptide(L)'
;MISKDIDLIKEMLQMQAKLDEAIMKEYGLEEIEEEKLNMAILDEIGELTHELKANWCWWKKTQAPVDDAKVLEELVDVWHFILSYTNKFNDGVSMFDTGVVYFNQDYEFYSSKMNFDKTAFTNMLSMLIESWFDRLAVLTVITEHLGFTIEQVYSAYCDKNKVNYQRLESGY
;
A
#
# COMPACT_ATOMS: atom_id res chain seq x y z
N MET A 1 1.83 -13.67 -9.61
CA MET A 1 2.87 -12.61 -9.61
C MET A 1 4.17 -13.09 -10.23
N ILE A 2 4.93 -12.24 -10.93
CA ILE A 2 6.22 -12.65 -11.53
C ILE A 2 7.39 -12.30 -10.59
N SER A 3 8.54 -12.99 -10.76
CA SER A 3 9.75 -12.77 -9.93
C SER A 3 10.17 -11.31 -9.86
N LYS A 4 9.98 -10.57 -10.96
CA LYS A 4 10.33 -9.15 -11.05
C LYS A 4 9.54 -8.29 -10.06
N ASP A 5 8.25 -8.53 -9.90
CA ASP A 5 7.40 -7.74 -9.00
C ASP A 5 7.85 -7.92 -7.55
N ILE A 6 8.19 -9.16 -7.18
CA ILE A 6 8.69 -9.49 -5.84
C ILE A 6 10.01 -8.76 -5.58
N ASP A 7 10.92 -8.73 -6.56
CA ASP A 7 12.19 -8.01 -6.41
C ASP A 7 11.98 -6.50 -6.21
N LEU A 8 11.04 -5.89 -6.94
CA LEU A 8 10.67 -4.47 -6.76
C LEU A 8 10.06 -4.21 -5.38
N ILE A 9 9.17 -5.09 -4.90
CA ILE A 9 8.58 -4.99 -3.56
C ILE A 9 9.66 -5.10 -2.48
N LYS A 10 10.65 -6.01 -2.64
CA LYS A 10 11.79 -6.12 -1.72
C LYS A 10 12.61 -4.84 -1.68
N GLU A 11 12.85 -4.19 -2.82
CA GLU A 11 13.53 -2.90 -2.87
C GLU A 11 12.73 -1.82 -2.14
N MET A 12 11.42 -1.73 -2.35
CA MET A 12 10.56 -0.78 -1.64
C MET A 12 10.54 -1.03 -0.13
N LEU A 13 10.51 -2.28 0.33
CA LEU A 13 10.62 -2.61 1.76
C LEU A 13 11.93 -2.09 2.35
N GLN A 14 13.07 -2.25 1.65
CA GLN A 14 14.36 -1.75 2.11
C GLN A 14 14.42 -0.21 2.13
N MET A 15 13.82 0.45 1.14
CA MET A 15 13.71 1.91 1.10
C MET A 15 12.82 2.43 2.23
N GLN A 16 11.69 1.78 2.48
CA GLN A 16 10.77 2.15 3.54
C GLN A 16 11.41 2.00 4.92
N ALA A 17 12.14 0.91 5.17
CA ALA A 17 12.84 0.71 6.44
C ALA A 17 13.82 1.86 6.75
N LYS A 18 14.54 2.35 5.73
CA LYS A 18 15.46 3.50 5.88
C LYS A 18 14.72 4.82 6.09
N LEU A 19 13.56 4.99 5.45
CA LEU A 19 12.73 6.19 5.64
C LEU A 19 12.15 6.22 7.05
N ASP A 20 11.60 5.09 7.50
CA ASP A 20 11.04 4.91 8.83
C ASP A 20 12.10 5.16 9.92
N GLU A 21 13.31 4.62 9.78
CA GLU A 21 14.43 4.89 10.70
C GLU A 21 14.77 6.38 10.77
N ALA A 22 14.79 7.07 9.63
CA ALA A 22 15.07 8.50 9.57
C ALA A 22 13.97 9.33 10.26
N ILE A 23 12.70 9.01 10.00
CA ILE A 23 11.54 9.66 10.63
C ILE A 23 11.58 9.43 12.15
N MET A 24 11.76 8.20 12.60
CA MET A 24 11.82 7.87 14.03
C MET A 24 12.95 8.64 14.72
N LYS A 25 14.12 8.73 14.10
CA LYS A 25 15.26 9.47 14.64
C LYS A 25 14.98 10.97 14.75
N GLU A 26 14.42 11.57 13.69
CA GLU A 26 14.14 13.01 13.65
C GLU A 26 13.11 13.41 14.72
N TYR A 27 12.03 12.63 14.84
CA TYR A 27 10.95 12.90 15.79
C TYR A 27 11.17 12.30 17.18
N GLY A 28 12.29 11.63 17.43
CA GLY A 28 12.61 11.01 18.72
C GLY A 28 11.63 9.90 19.12
N LEU A 29 11.13 9.13 18.15
CA LEU A 29 10.20 8.04 18.37
C LEU A 29 10.95 6.76 18.76
N GLU A 30 10.49 6.07 19.81
CA GLU A 30 11.07 4.79 20.24
C GLU A 30 10.55 3.62 19.39
N GLU A 31 9.30 3.69 18.93
CA GLU A 31 8.69 2.68 18.09
C GLU A 31 7.60 3.23 17.17
N ILE A 32 7.28 2.46 16.12
CA ILE A 32 6.08 2.65 15.32
C ILE A 32 4.94 1.90 16.02
N GLU A 33 3.99 2.65 16.56
CA GLU A 33 2.79 2.10 17.21
C GLU A 33 1.80 1.56 16.16
N GLU A 34 1.35 0.32 16.34
CA GLU A 34 0.46 -0.35 15.38
C GLU A 34 -0.85 0.42 15.15
N GLU A 35 -1.46 0.95 16.21
CA GLU A 35 -2.72 1.70 16.11
C GLU A 35 -2.56 2.99 15.29
N LYS A 36 -1.47 3.73 15.49
CA LYS A 36 -1.19 4.95 14.72
C LYS A 36 -0.94 4.64 13.25
N LEU A 37 -0.24 3.53 12.99
CA LEU A 37 0.00 3.08 11.62
C LEU A 37 -1.30 2.62 10.94
N ASN A 38 -2.16 1.87 11.64
CA ASN A 38 -3.48 1.49 11.14
C ASN A 38 -4.36 2.71 10.86
N MET A 39 -4.30 3.75 11.70
CA MET A 39 -5.00 5.01 11.45
C MET A 39 -4.49 5.73 10.20
N ALA A 40 -3.18 5.77 9.97
CA ALA A 40 -2.60 6.33 8.75
C ALA A 40 -3.05 5.54 7.50
N ILE A 41 -2.98 4.20 7.55
CA ILE A 41 -3.48 3.34 6.46
C ILE A 41 -4.96 3.62 6.17
N LEU A 42 -5.79 3.74 7.21
CA LEU A 42 -7.22 4.01 7.07
C LEU A 42 -7.49 5.38 6.42
N ASP A 43 -6.70 6.40 6.78
CA ASP A 43 -6.80 7.75 6.22
C ASP A 43 -6.48 7.74 4.72
N GLU A 44 -5.36 7.12 4.33
CA GLU A 44 -4.95 7.01 2.92
C GLU A 44 -5.91 6.16 2.07
N ILE A 45 -6.53 5.12 2.66
CA ILE A 45 -7.64 4.39 2.00
C ILE A 45 -8.83 5.34 1.74
N GLY A 46 -9.09 6.25 2.69
CA GLY A 46 -10.09 7.31 2.54
C GLY A 46 -9.77 8.26 1.37
N GLU A 47 -8.52 8.69 1.25
CA GLU A 47 -8.05 9.57 0.16
C GLU A 47 -8.13 8.84 -1.20
N LEU A 48 -7.61 7.62 -1.27
CA LEU A 48 -7.71 6.75 -2.46
C LEU A 48 -9.16 6.54 -2.92
N THR A 49 -10.07 6.23 -1.99
CA THR A 49 -11.48 6.05 -2.34
C THR A 49 -12.15 7.36 -2.73
N HIS A 50 -11.64 8.51 -2.27
CA HIS A 50 -12.11 9.82 -2.72
C HIS A 50 -11.76 10.09 -4.19
N GLU A 51 -10.58 9.70 -4.64
CA GLU A 51 -10.19 9.83 -6.06
C GLU A 51 -10.97 8.87 -6.97
N LEU A 52 -11.51 7.78 -6.42
CA LEU A 52 -12.38 6.82 -7.12
C LEU A 52 -13.88 7.18 -7.11
N LYS A 53 -14.24 8.34 -6.58
CA LYS A 53 -15.64 8.71 -6.28
C LYS A 53 -16.60 8.73 -7.46
N ALA A 54 -16.10 8.95 -8.67
CA ALA A 54 -16.91 8.84 -9.88
C ALA A 54 -17.47 7.43 -10.11
N ASN A 55 -16.78 6.39 -9.61
CA ASN A 55 -17.15 4.99 -9.83
C ASN A 55 -18.23 4.50 -8.85
N TRP A 56 -18.28 5.04 -7.63
CA TRP A 56 -19.12 4.48 -6.57
C TRP A 56 -20.19 5.45 -6.03
N CYS A 57 -20.03 6.77 -6.20
CA CYS A 57 -20.95 7.75 -5.62
C CYS A 57 -22.26 7.85 -6.43
N TRP A 58 -23.22 7.01 -6.10
CA TRP A 58 -24.49 6.87 -6.82
C TRP A 58 -25.55 7.95 -6.53
N TRP A 59 -25.39 8.74 -5.46
CA TRP A 59 -26.40 9.72 -5.02
C TRP A 59 -26.11 11.17 -5.41
N LYS A 60 -24.95 11.44 -6.03
CA LYS A 60 -24.60 12.78 -6.55
C LYS A 60 -24.73 12.80 -8.08
N LYS A 61 -25.35 13.86 -8.60
CA LYS A 61 -25.65 14.00 -10.04
C LYS A 61 -24.42 14.17 -10.94
N THR A 62 -23.34 14.74 -10.42
CA THR A 62 -22.11 15.03 -11.16
C THR A 62 -20.91 14.77 -10.27
N GLN A 63 -19.92 14.03 -10.75
CA GLN A 63 -18.59 13.86 -10.14
C GLN A 63 -17.53 14.21 -11.18
N ALA A 64 -16.35 14.65 -10.73
CA ALA A 64 -15.20 14.72 -11.63
C ALA A 64 -14.87 13.30 -12.13
N PRO A 65 -14.44 13.12 -13.39
CA PRO A 65 -13.91 11.85 -13.86
C PRO A 65 -12.75 11.38 -12.98
N VAL A 66 -12.55 10.07 -12.90
CA VAL A 66 -11.36 9.49 -12.25
C VAL A 66 -10.11 9.96 -12.99
N ASP A 67 -9.11 10.37 -12.22
CA ASP A 67 -7.78 10.75 -12.70
C ASP A 67 -6.77 9.72 -12.22
N ASP A 68 -6.31 8.86 -13.13
CA ASP A 68 -5.41 7.74 -12.80
C ASP A 68 -4.10 8.22 -12.15
N ALA A 69 -3.63 9.44 -12.44
CA ALA A 69 -2.42 9.98 -11.82
C ALA A 69 -2.63 10.24 -10.33
N LYS A 70 -3.81 10.76 -9.96
CA LYS A 70 -4.17 10.99 -8.56
C LYS A 70 -4.45 9.69 -7.83
N VAL A 71 -5.16 8.75 -8.47
CA VAL A 71 -5.39 7.42 -7.89
C VAL A 71 -4.05 6.74 -7.59
N LEU A 72 -3.08 6.83 -8.50
CA LEU A 72 -1.74 6.26 -8.27
C LEU A 72 -1.00 6.96 -7.14
N GLU A 73 -1.12 8.29 -7.02
CA GLU A 73 -0.53 9.05 -5.92
C GLU A 73 -1.05 8.56 -4.55
N GLU A 74 -2.37 8.54 -4.37
CA GLU A 74 -2.98 8.07 -3.11
C GLU A 74 -2.73 6.58 -2.85
N LEU A 75 -2.72 5.76 -3.91
CA LEU A 75 -2.38 4.34 -3.79
C LEU A 75 -0.95 4.15 -3.27
N VAL A 76 0.01 4.97 -3.73
CA VAL A 76 1.40 4.93 -3.27
C VAL A 76 1.53 5.35 -1.80
N ASP A 77 0.68 6.26 -1.32
CA ASP A 77 0.64 6.61 0.11
C ASP A 77 0.15 5.43 0.96
N VAL A 78 -0.83 4.65 0.48
CA VAL A 78 -1.19 3.36 1.09
C VAL A 78 -0.02 2.37 1.07
N TRP A 79 0.73 2.28 -0.05
CA TRP A 79 1.92 1.41 -0.14
C TRP A 79 2.98 1.78 0.90
N HIS A 80 3.27 3.07 1.11
CA HIS A 80 4.23 3.51 2.13
C HIS A 80 3.91 2.90 3.51
N PHE A 81 2.67 3.03 3.97
CA PHE A 81 2.29 2.55 5.30
C PHE A 81 2.14 1.02 5.39
N ILE A 82 1.70 0.34 4.32
CA ILE A 82 1.68 -1.14 4.30
C ILE A 82 3.10 -1.72 4.28
N LEU A 83 4.05 -1.07 3.63
CA LEU A 83 5.46 -1.47 3.67
C LEU A 83 6.05 -1.25 5.08
N SER A 84 5.74 -0.13 5.74
CA SER A 84 6.12 0.08 7.15
C SER A 84 5.52 -0.97 8.07
N TYR A 85 4.25 -1.34 7.86
CA TYR A 85 3.59 -2.40 8.62
C TYR A 85 4.31 -3.73 8.42
N THR A 86 4.57 -4.08 7.16
CA THR A 86 5.25 -5.34 6.81
C THR A 86 6.65 -5.42 7.43
N ASN A 87 7.43 -4.34 7.34
CA ASN A 87 8.77 -4.26 7.94
C ASN A 87 8.75 -4.42 9.46
N LYS A 88 7.76 -3.84 10.13
CA LYS A 88 7.68 -3.83 11.59
C LYS A 88 7.06 -5.10 12.17
N PHE A 89 6.06 -5.67 11.50
CA PHE A 89 5.18 -6.71 12.06
C PHE A 89 5.20 -8.05 11.30
N ASN A 90 5.66 -8.09 10.04
CA ASN A 90 5.63 -9.28 9.18
C ASN A 90 7.00 -9.63 8.57
N ASP A 91 8.09 -9.53 9.34
CA ASP A 91 9.46 -9.92 8.95
C ASP A 91 10.10 -9.18 7.76
N GLY A 92 9.43 -8.13 7.23
CA GLY A 92 9.94 -7.32 6.14
C GLY A 92 10.37 -8.14 4.92
N VAL A 93 11.56 -7.84 4.37
CA VAL A 93 12.13 -8.57 3.23
C VAL A 93 12.24 -10.08 3.49
N SER A 94 12.50 -10.48 4.74
CA SER A 94 12.76 -11.88 5.12
C SER A 94 11.52 -12.77 4.94
N MET A 95 10.32 -12.19 4.88
CA MET A 95 9.08 -12.94 4.58
C MET A 95 9.19 -13.70 3.25
N PHE A 96 9.99 -13.20 2.30
CA PHE A 96 10.15 -13.80 0.99
C PHE A 96 11.25 -14.87 0.91
N ASP A 97 12.12 -15.01 1.93
CA ASP A 97 13.21 -15.98 1.88
C ASP A 97 12.71 -17.43 1.99
N THR A 98 11.65 -17.63 2.76
CA THR A 98 10.99 -18.94 2.92
C THR A 98 9.48 -18.88 2.72
N GLY A 99 8.88 -17.68 2.78
CA GLY A 99 7.43 -17.48 2.70
C GLY A 99 6.90 -17.02 1.35
N VAL A 100 7.75 -16.93 0.31
CA VAL A 100 7.30 -16.53 -1.04
C VAL A 100 6.20 -17.44 -1.61
N VAL A 101 6.17 -18.71 -1.21
CA VAL A 101 5.10 -19.65 -1.60
C VAL A 101 3.78 -19.26 -0.95
N TYR A 102 3.78 -18.90 0.34
CA TYR A 102 2.58 -18.47 1.06
C TYR A 102 2.06 -17.14 0.52
N PHE A 103 2.95 -16.17 0.30
CA PHE A 103 2.60 -14.89 -0.32
C PHE A 103 1.95 -15.09 -1.70
N ASN A 104 2.51 -15.96 -2.54
CA ASN A 104 1.90 -16.27 -3.84
C ASN A 104 0.54 -16.99 -3.70
N GLN A 105 0.37 -17.88 -2.72
CA GLN A 105 -0.91 -18.54 -2.46
C GLN A 105 -1.99 -17.52 -2.05
N ASP A 106 -1.64 -16.58 -1.18
CA ASP A 106 -2.53 -15.51 -0.74
C ASP A 106 -2.86 -14.57 -1.90
N TYR A 107 -1.86 -14.16 -2.68
CA TYR A 107 -2.05 -13.38 -3.90
C TYR A 107 -3.03 -14.07 -4.88
N GLU A 108 -2.85 -15.35 -5.18
CA GLU A 108 -3.74 -16.10 -6.08
C GLU A 108 -5.15 -16.25 -5.50
N PHE A 109 -5.26 -16.47 -4.19
CA PHE A 109 -6.54 -16.56 -3.50
C PHE A 109 -7.31 -15.23 -3.58
N TYR A 110 -6.67 -14.11 -3.25
CA TYR A 110 -7.28 -12.79 -3.33
C TYR A 110 -7.56 -12.38 -4.78
N SER A 111 -6.67 -12.68 -5.73
CA SER A 111 -6.91 -12.43 -7.16
C SER A 111 -8.15 -13.17 -7.66
N SER A 112 -8.32 -14.44 -7.26
CA SER A 112 -9.53 -15.20 -7.54
C SER A 112 -10.77 -14.54 -6.93
N LYS A 113 -10.71 -14.16 -5.65
CA LYS A 113 -11.82 -13.45 -4.98
C LYS A 113 -12.21 -12.16 -5.70
N MET A 114 -11.23 -11.34 -6.09
CA MET A 114 -11.46 -10.08 -6.81
C MET A 114 -12.22 -10.30 -8.13
N ASN A 115 -11.95 -11.41 -8.82
CA ASN A 115 -12.58 -11.72 -10.10
C ASN A 115 -14.03 -12.26 -9.99
N PHE A 116 -14.41 -12.87 -8.86
CA PHE A 116 -15.68 -13.57 -8.73
C PHE A 116 -16.67 -12.94 -7.75
N ASP A 117 -16.22 -12.10 -6.82
CA ASP A 117 -17.07 -11.47 -5.81
C ASP A 117 -17.21 -9.95 -6.08
N LYS A 118 -18.44 -9.52 -6.34
CA LYS A 118 -18.77 -8.11 -6.63
C LYS A 118 -18.49 -7.16 -5.46
N THR A 119 -18.33 -7.69 -4.26
CA THR A 119 -17.99 -6.93 -3.04
C THR A 119 -16.53 -7.08 -2.64
N ALA A 120 -15.72 -7.81 -3.42
CA ALA A 120 -14.33 -8.10 -3.08
C ALA A 120 -13.50 -6.83 -2.87
N PHE A 121 -13.66 -5.81 -3.71
CA PHE A 121 -12.88 -4.59 -3.62
C PHE A 121 -13.06 -3.88 -2.26
N THR A 122 -14.30 -3.67 -1.82
CA THR A 122 -14.57 -3.03 -0.52
C THR A 122 -14.12 -3.88 0.66
N ASN A 123 -14.27 -5.21 0.55
CA ASN A 123 -13.80 -6.12 1.59
C ASN A 123 -12.28 -6.08 1.70
N MET A 124 -11.56 -6.12 0.58
CA MET A 124 -10.09 -6.07 0.56
C MET A 124 -9.52 -4.74 1.07
N LEU A 125 -10.15 -3.61 0.75
CA LEU A 125 -9.76 -2.32 1.35
C LEU A 125 -9.87 -2.37 2.89
N SER A 126 -10.90 -3.04 3.42
CA SER A 126 -11.08 -3.19 4.86
C SER A 126 -10.02 -4.12 5.48
N MET A 127 -9.58 -5.14 4.73
CA MET A 127 -8.54 -6.08 5.17
C MET A 127 -7.16 -5.43 5.34
N LEU A 128 -6.90 -4.27 4.71
CA LEU A 128 -5.62 -3.56 4.83
C LEU A 128 -5.32 -3.02 6.23
N ILE A 129 -6.33 -2.92 7.10
CA ILE A 129 -6.18 -2.52 8.51
C ILE A 129 -6.32 -3.70 9.49
N GLU A 130 -6.51 -4.92 8.98
CA GLU A 130 -6.68 -6.13 9.80
C GLU A 130 -5.35 -6.93 9.86
N SER A 131 -4.91 -7.30 11.06
CA SER A 131 -3.61 -7.97 11.28
C SER A 131 -3.58 -9.45 10.90
N TRP A 132 -4.74 -10.08 10.68
CA TRP A 132 -4.85 -11.51 10.37
C TRP A 132 -4.52 -11.86 8.91
N PHE A 133 -4.40 -10.85 8.04
CA PHE A 133 -4.22 -11.03 6.61
C PHE A 133 -2.85 -10.56 6.16
N ASP A 134 -2.33 -11.20 5.10
CA ASP A 134 -1.19 -10.67 4.36
C ASP A 134 -1.61 -9.40 3.61
N ARG A 135 -1.49 -8.26 4.28
CA ARG A 135 -1.88 -6.95 3.76
C ARG A 135 -1.12 -6.58 2.48
N LEU A 136 0.11 -7.06 2.32
CA LEU A 136 0.94 -6.79 1.16
C LEU A 136 0.43 -7.56 -0.07
N ALA A 137 0.04 -8.82 0.11
CA ALA A 137 -0.61 -9.60 -0.94
C ALA A 137 -1.96 -8.98 -1.34
N VAL A 138 -2.77 -8.57 -0.36
CA VAL A 138 -4.06 -7.88 -0.59
C VAL A 138 -3.85 -6.57 -1.36
N LEU A 139 -2.91 -5.72 -0.93
CA LEU A 139 -2.61 -4.45 -1.59
C LEU A 139 -2.11 -4.65 -3.03
N THR A 140 -1.35 -5.71 -3.28
CA THR A 140 -0.91 -6.05 -4.64
C THR A 140 -2.10 -6.36 -5.55
N VAL A 141 -3.07 -7.15 -5.06
CA VAL A 141 -4.29 -7.44 -5.83
C VAL A 141 -5.15 -6.19 -6.04
N ILE A 142 -5.25 -5.31 -5.04
CA ILE A 142 -5.93 -4.01 -5.16
C ILE A 142 -5.26 -3.16 -6.25
N THR A 143 -3.94 -3.11 -6.26
CA THR A 143 -3.14 -2.34 -7.23
C THR A 143 -3.46 -2.79 -8.66
N GLU A 144 -3.41 -4.10 -8.92
CA GLU A 144 -3.72 -4.66 -10.23
C GLU A 144 -5.19 -4.47 -10.61
N HIS A 145 -6.12 -4.58 -9.65
CA HIS A 145 -7.54 -4.33 -9.89
C HIS A 145 -7.82 -2.87 -10.30
N LEU A 146 -7.07 -1.92 -9.75
CA LEU A 146 -7.13 -0.50 -10.13
C LEU A 146 -6.46 -0.22 -11.48
N GLY A 147 -5.83 -1.21 -12.11
CA GLY A 147 -5.22 -1.09 -13.43
C GLY A 147 -3.76 -0.68 -13.42
N PHE A 148 -3.09 -0.69 -12.26
CA PHE A 148 -1.68 -0.35 -12.14
C PHE A 148 -0.80 -1.60 -12.05
N THR A 149 0.40 -1.48 -12.62
CA THR A 149 1.46 -2.48 -12.48
C THR A 149 2.35 -2.18 -11.27
N ILE A 150 3.03 -3.20 -10.73
CA ILE A 150 4.01 -3.00 -9.66
C ILE A 150 5.15 -2.10 -10.11
N GLU A 151 5.53 -2.10 -11.40
CA GLU A 151 6.51 -1.15 -11.93
C GLU A 151 6.06 0.31 -11.86
N GLN A 152 4.79 0.59 -12.14
CA GLN A 152 4.23 1.94 -12.02
C GLN A 152 4.21 2.40 -10.57
N VAL A 153 3.78 1.52 -9.66
CA VAL A 153 3.83 1.76 -8.22
C VAL A 153 5.26 2.02 -7.76
N TYR A 154 6.21 1.17 -8.15
CA TYR A 154 7.62 1.33 -7.78
C TYR A 154 8.16 2.69 -8.22
N SER A 155 7.92 3.10 -9.47
CA SER A 155 8.38 4.40 -9.97
C SER A 155 7.79 5.56 -9.15
N ALA A 156 6.47 5.54 -8.92
CA ALA A 156 5.80 6.60 -8.17
C ALA A 156 6.18 6.59 -6.67
N TYR A 157 6.39 5.41 -6.10
CA TYR A 157 6.93 5.22 -4.76
C TYR A 157 8.33 5.81 -4.62
N CYS A 158 9.24 5.59 -5.56
CA CYS A 158 10.57 6.19 -5.52
C CYS A 158 10.51 7.73 -5.53
N ASP A 159 9.63 8.31 -6.36
CA ASP A 159 9.43 9.75 -6.41
C ASP A 159 8.84 10.29 -5.09
N LYS A 160 7.81 9.62 -4.54
CA LYS A 160 7.18 10.01 -3.27
C LYS A 160 8.13 9.84 -2.08
N ASN A 161 8.89 8.75 -2.03
CA ASN A 161 9.91 8.48 -1.02
C ASN A 161 10.96 9.61 -0.98
N LYS A 162 11.42 10.09 -2.15
CA LYS A 162 12.31 11.24 -2.25
C LYS A 162 11.67 12.52 -1.70
N VAL A 163 10.41 12.78 -2.02
CA VAL A 163 9.66 13.93 -1.47
C VAL A 163 9.52 13.81 0.05
N ASN A 164 9.29 12.62 0.59
CA ASN A 164 9.19 12.40 2.03
C ASN A 164 10.52 12.67 2.75
N TYR A 165 11.66 12.29 2.16
CA TYR A 165 12.97 12.71 2.69
C TYR A 165 13.15 14.24 2.66
N GLN A 166 12.72 14.92 1.60
CA GLN A 166 12.78 16.38 1.53
C GLN A 166 11.90 17.06 2.58
N ARG A 167 10.70 16.52 2.84
CA ARG A 167 9.80 16.99 3.90
C ARG A 167 10.47 16.86 5.27
N LEU A 168 11.10 15.72 5.53
CA LEU A 168 11.84 15.46 6.76
C LEU A 168 12.98 16.46 6.97
N GLU A 169 13.79 16.75 5.95
CA GLU A 169 14.87 17.75 6.03
C GLU A 169 14.34 19.18 6.28
N SER A 170 13.11 19.47 5.84
CA SER A 170 12.49 20.78 6.00
C SER A 170 11.69 20.96 7.29
N GLY A 171 11.43 19.88 8.04
CA GLY A 171 10.59 19.87 9.24
C GLY A 171 9.11 20.14 8.98
N TYR A 172 8.62 19.78 7.78
CA TYR A 172 7.19 19.80 7.42
C TYR A 172 6.49 18.56 7.98
#